data_AF-A0A6P8WD70-F1
#
_entry.id   AF-A0A6P8WD70-F1
#
_cell.length_a   1.000
_cell.length_b   1.000
_cell.length_c   1.000
_cell.angle_alpha   90.00
_cell.angle_beta   90.00
_cell.angle_gamma   90.00
#
_symmetry.space_group_name_H-M   'P 1'
#
loop_
_entity.id
_entity.type
_entity.pdbx_description
1 polymer ?
#
loop_
_entity_poly.entity_id
_entity_poly.type
_entity_poly.pdbx_seq_one_letter_code
_entity_poly.pdbx_strand_id
1 'polypeptide(L)'
;MAVNQVSRLLGKIRRAVSFFHRSTTAAHVLEQKQEMLHLPKHRLINDVATRWNSSYEMVERYLEQQSAVYSALSALKNKDIANLTDQEVRVAENVIEIMKPLKTVTTILSTETAPSVSMILPLKTMILKSMEQNDEHTPTVRELKHAIRENLQKRYSDAGLQDFLHKCTALDPRFKTLPHLDRASHLRIYEDLIIPEVLSRAENVETTEATPATTSQATSLPATAESAPPPQRGQPWKDFLVHSLNLARVSSLI
;
A
#
# COMPACT_ATOMS: atom_id res chain seq x y z
N MET A 1 -20.45 -13.57 6.31
CA MET A 1 -20.73 -14.91 5.73
C MET A 1 -19.71 -15.25 4.65
N ALA A 2 -19.18 -14.26 3.91
CA ALA A 2 -18.03 -14.41 3.00
C ALA A 2 -16.65 -14.40 3.71
N VAL A 3 -16.46 -13.65 4.80
CA VAL A 3 -15.18 -13.63 5.56
C VAL A 3 -14.79 -15.05 5.99
N ASN A 4 -15.76 -15.83 6.47
CA ASN A 4 -15.55 -17.24 6.83
C ASN A 4 -15.18 -18.12 5.63
N GLN A 5 -15.65 -17.78 4.43
CA GLN A 5 -15.30 -18.50 3.19
C GLN A 5 -13.85 -18.22 2.79
N VAL A 6 -13.43 -16.95 2.80
CA VAL A 6 -12.03 -16.57 2.50
C VAL A 6 -11.07 -17.16 3.54
N SER A 7 -11.43 -17.13 4.81
CA SER A 7 -10.61 -17.73 5.88
C SER A 7 -10.40 -19.24 5.70
N ARG A 8 -11.47 -19.97 5.36
CA ARG A 8 -11.42 -21.41 5.05
C ARG A 8 -10.58 -21.71 3.82
N LEU A 9 -10.72 -20.89 2.77
CA LEU A 9 -9.92 -20.96 1.55
C LEU A 9 -8.42 -20.82 1.87
N LEU A 10 -8.04 -19.79 2.64
CA LEU A 10 -6.66 -19.62 3.06
C LEU A 10 -6.16 -20.79 3.90
N GLY A 11 -6.98 -21.32 4.81
CA GLY A 11 -6.63 -22.50 5.59
C GLY A 11 -6.36 -23.75 4.73
N LYS A 12 -7.08 -23.92 3.61
CA LYS A 12 -6.81 -24.99 2.64
C LYS A 12 -5.48 -24.76 1.91
N ILE A 13 -5.26 -23.56 1.39
CA ILE A 13 -4.02 -23.20 0.68
C ILE A 13 -2.81 -23.39 1.60
N ARG A 14 -2.85 -22.89 2.83
CA ARG A 14 -1.76 -23.05 3.82
C ARG A 14 -1.40 -24.51 4.08
N ARG A 15 -2.39 -25.40 4.16
CA ARG A 15 -2.15 -26.84 4.35
C ARG A 15 -1.42 -27.45 3.16
N ALA A 16 -1.85 -27.13 1.94
CA ALA A 16 -1.19 -27.58 0.73
C ALA A 16 0.25 -27.05 0.64
N VAL A 17 0.45 -25.75 0.82
CA VAL A 17 1.78 -25.11 0.81
C VAL A 17 2.70 -25.73 1.88
N SER A 18 2.21 -25.91 3.11
CA SER A 18 2.97 -26.49 4.22
C SER A 18 3.45 -27.90 3.91
N PHE A 19 2.64 -28.72 3.23
CA PHE A 19 3.02 -30.07 2.84
C PHE A 19 4.18 -30.09 1.86
N PHE A 20 4.11 -29.29 0.79
CA PHE A 20 5.18 -29.18 -0.19
C PHE A 20 6.47 -28.57 0.39
N HIS A 21 6.37 -27.76 1.44
CA HIS A 21 7.56 -27.28 2.17
C HIS A 21 8.21 -28.33 3.05
N ARG A 22 7.41 -29.17 3.72
CA ARG A 22 7.90 -30.16 4.70
C ARG A 22 8.42 -31.44 4.07
N SER A 23 8.00 -31.78 2.86
CA SER A 23 8.41 -33.01 2.17
C SER A 23 9.27 -32.70 0.95
N THR A 24 10.54 -33.12 1.00
CA THR A 24 11.48 -33.01 -0.13
C THR A 24 10.99 -33.81 -1.34
N THR A 25 10.42 -35.00 -1.12
CA THR A 25 9.81 -35.82 -2.17
C THR A 25 8.63 -35.09 -2.83
N ALA A 26 7.73 -34.49 -2.04
CA ALA A 26 6.60 -33.76 -2.60
C ALA A 26 7.05 -32.51 -3.37
N ALA A 27 8.06 -31.79 -2.86
CA ALA A 27 8.65 -30.64 -3.55
C ALA A 27 9.26 -31.05 -4.90
N HIS A 28 9.99 -32.16 -4.95
CA HIS A 28 10.57 -32.66 -6.20
C HIS A 28 9.49 -33.08 -7.21
N VAL A 29 8.44 -33.77 -6.75
CA VAL A 29 7.31 -34.14 -7.61
C VAL A 29 6.60 -32.88 -8.14
N LEU A 30 6.41 -31.85 -7.30
CA LEU A 30 5.85 -30.58 -7.76
C LEU A 30 6.69 -29.96 -8.87
N GLU A 31 8.01 -29.90 -8.70
CA GLU A 31 8.93 -29.37 -9.70
C GLU A 31 8.86 -30.15 -11.03
N GLN A 32 8.79 -31.48 -10.97
CA GLN A 32 8.59 -32.31 -12.16
C GLN A 32 7.25 -32.00 -12.85
N LYS A 33 6.17 -31.77 -12.09
CA LYS A 33 4.87 -31.39 -12.66
C LYS A 33 4.87 -29.98 -13.23
N GLN A 34 5.60 -29.05 -12.64
CA GLN A 34 5.80 -27.70 -13.20
C GLN A 34 6.49 -27.79 -14.56
N GLU A 35 7.55 -28.60 -14.68
CA GLU A 35 8.25 -28.83 -15.94
C GLU A 35 7.36 -29.45 -17.02
N MET A 36 6.63 -30.52 -16.67
CA MET A 36 5.71 -31.19 -17.60
C MET A 36 4.58 -30.28 -18.11
N LEU A 37 4.15 -29.32 -17.29
CA LEU A 37 3.10 -28.35 -17.62
C LEU A 37 3.64 -27.04 -18.19
N HIS A 38 4.96 -26.94 -18.41
CA HIS A 38 5.64 -25.73 -18.87
C HIS A 38 5.37 -24.49 -17.98
N LEU A 39 5.21 -24.71 -16.68
CA LEU A 39 5.07 -23.64 -15.69
C LEU A 39 6.45 -23.22 -15.14
N PRO A 40 6.59 -21.97 -14.66
CA PRO A 40 7.75 -21.56 -13.89
C PRO A 40 7.99 -22.50 -12.70
N LYS A 41 9.24 -22.91 -12.48
CA LYS A 41 9.64 -23.79 -11.36
C LYS A 41 9.72 -23.03 -10.03
N HIS A 42 8.64 -22.34 -9.68
CA HIS A 42 8.57 -21.55 -8.47
C HIS A 42 8.19 -22.41 -7.26
N ARG A 43 8.89 -22.22 -6.15
CA ARG A 43 8.44 -22.75 -4.86
C ARG A 43 7.17 -22.02 -4.41
N LEU A 44 6.27 -22.76 -3.76
CA LEU A 44 5.12 -22.18 -3.09
C LEU A 44 5.57 -21.30 -1.92
N ILE A 45 4.79 -20.27 -1.58
CA ILE A 45 5.13 -19.28 -0.56
C ILE A 45 4.27 -19.53 0.68
N ASN A 46 4.88 -19.62 1.86
CA ASN A 46 4.14 -19.58 3.13
C ASN A 46 3.78 -18.14 3.47
N ASP A 47 2.57 -17.91 3.95
CA ASP A 47 2.21 -16.62 4.50
C ASP A 47 2.64 -16.45 5.96
N VAL A 48 2.65 -15.20 6.41
CA VAL A 48 2.77 -14.78 7.79
C VAL A 48 1.41 -14.25 8.19
N ALA A 49 0.72 -14.94 9.09
CA ALA A 49 -0.69 -14.67 9.44
C ALA A 49 -0.96 -13.21 9.85
N THR A 50 0.03 -12.51 10.39
CA THR A 50 -0.08 -11.09 10.81
C THR A 50 0.14 -10.08 9.68
N ARG A 51 0.53 -10.52 8.47
CA ARG A 51 0.90 -9.65 7.34
C ARG A 51 0.11 -10.03 6.09
N TRP A 52 -0.97 -9.30 5.84
CA TRP A 52 -1.86 -9.54 4.70
C TRP A 52 -1.13 -9.62 3.33
N ASN A 53 -0.04 -8.85 3.15
CA ASN A 53 0.78 -8.88 1.94
C ASN A 53 1.34 -10.28 1.64
N SER A 54 1.75 -11.00 2.68
CA SER A 54 2.27 -12.36 2.53
C SER A 54 1.16 -13.38 2.22
N SER A 55 -0.05 -13.16 2.74
CA SER A 55 -1.22 -13.98 2.38
C SER A 55 -1.63 -13.75 0.93
N TYR A 56 -1.57 -12.51 0.45
CA TYR A 56 -1.77 -12.17 -0.97
C TYR A 56 -0.76 -12.92 -1.86
N GLU A 57 0.54 -12.80 -1.54
CA GLU A 57 1.62 -13.44 -2.30
C GLU A 57 1.52 -14.98 -2.30
N MET A 58 1.10 -15.57 -1.17
CA MET A 58 0.84 -17.02 -1.07
C MET A 58 -0.28 -17.45 -2.01
N VAL A 59 -1.42 -16.75 -2.01
CA VAL A 59 -2.57 -17.10 -2.85
C VAL A 59 -2.24 -16.88 -4.33
N GLU A 60 -1.60 -15.77 -4.67
CA GLU A 60 -1.16 -15.47 -6.04
C GLU A 60 -0.21 -16.57 -6.57
N ARG A 61 0.81 -16.93 -5.79
CA ARG A 61 1.72 -18.03 -6.15
C ARG A 61 1.03 -19.38 -6.22
N TYR A 62 0.06 -19.64 -5.35
CA TYR A 62 -0.69 -20.89 -5.39
C TYR A 62 -1.53 -21.00 -6.67
N LEU A 63 -2.21 -19.92 -7.07
CA LEU A 63 -3.00 -19.88 -8.30
C LEU A 63 -2.13 -20.06 -9.55
N GLU A 64 -0.97 -19.40 -9.59
CA GLU A 64 0.03 -19.60 -10.66
C GLU A 64 0.44 -21.07 -10.82
N GLN A 65 0.48 -21.81 -9.71
CA GLN A 65 0.97 -23.19 -9.64
C GLN A 65 -0.14 -24.23 -9.48
N GLN A 66 -1.41 -23.84 -9.59
CA GLN A 66 -2.55 -24.66 -9.21
C GLN A 66 -2.60 -26.00 -9.96
N SER A 67 -2.38 -25.99 -11.27
CA SER A 67 -2.43 -27.21 -12.10
C SER A 67 -1.29 -28.17 -11.79
N ALA A 68 -0.09 -27.66 -11.47
CA ALA A 68 1.03 -28.47 -11.01
C ALA A 68 0.77 -29.04 -9.61
N VAL A 69 0.23 -28.23 -8.69
CA VAL A 69 -0.16 -28.66 -7.34
C VAL A 69 -1.20 -29.79 -7.41
N TYR A 70 -2.26 -29.61 -8.19
CA TYR A 70 -3.29 -30.63 -8.41
C TYR A 70 -2.68 -31.94 -8.92
N SER A 71 -1.86 -31.85 -9.96
CA SER A 71 -1.22 -33.00 -10.59
C SER A 71 -0.26 -33.72 -9.64
N ALA A 72 0.48 -32.97 -8.81
CA ALA A 72 1.41 -33.51 -7.84
C ALA A 72 0.69 -34.23 -6.70
N LEU A 73 -0.37 -33.63 -6.13
CA LEU A 73 -1.18 -34.26 -5.08
C LEU A 73 -1.82 -35.57 -5.55
N SER A 74 -2.34 -35.58 -6.78
CA SER A 74 -2.87 -36.80 -7.41
C SER A 74 -1.80 -37.88 -7.59
N ALA A 75 -0.61 -37.52 -8.06
CA ALA A 75 0.50 -38.46 -8.24
C ALA A 75 0.99 -39.07 -6.91
N LEU A 76 1.04 -38.27 -5.86
CA LEU A 76 1.42 -38.68 -4.51
C LEU A 76 0.31 -39.47 -3.79
N LYS A 77 -0.89 -39.57 -4.37
CA LYS A 77 -2.09 -40.19 -3.78
C LYS A 77 -2.42 -39.63 -2.39
N ASN A 78 -2.09 -38.38 -2.13
CA ASN A 78 -2.33 -37.75 -0.84
C ASN A 78 -3.80 -37.32 -0.75
N LYS A 79 -4.58 -38.01 0.10
CA LYS A 79 -6.01 -37.73 0.30
C LYS A 79 -6.29 -36.73 1.43
N ASP A 80 -5.29 -36.46 2.28
CA ASP A 80 -5.43 -35.57 3.44
C ASP A 80 -5.42 -34.09 3.05
N ILE A 81 -4.86 -33.79 1.88
CA ILE A 81 -4.78 -32.44 1.32
C ILE A 81 -5.78 -32.33 0.18
N ALA A 82 -6.91 -31.68 0.48
CA ALA A 82 -7.91 -31.38 -0.53
C ALA A 82 -7.40 -30.30 -1.51
N ASN A 83 -7.58 -30.57 -2.80
CA ASN A 83 -7.48 -29.54 -3.82
C ASN A 83 -8.60 -28.50 -3.66
N LEU A 84 -8.36 -27.29 -4.16
CA LEU A 84 -9.42 -26.30 -4.28
C LEU A 84 -10.46 -26.78 -5.30
N THR A 85 -11.73 -26.57 -5.01
CA THR A 85 -12.80 -26.73 -6.00
C THR A 85 -12.78 -25.59 -7.01
N ASP A 86 -13.40 -25.75 -8.19
CA ASP A 86 -13.49 -24.67 -9.18
C ASP A 86 -14.11 -23.40 -8.60
N GLN A 87 -15.08 -23.55 -7.68
CA GLN A 87 -15.67 -22.41 -6.99
C GLN A 87 -14.69 -21.73 -6.03
N GLU A 88 -13.84 -22.50 -5.33
CA GLU A 88 -12.81 -21.96 -4.44
C GLU A 88 -11.69 -21.27 -5.21
N VAL A 89 -11.32 -21.79 -6.38
CA VAL A 89 -10.38 -21.15 -7.31
C VAL A 89 -10.93 -19.79 -7.76
N ARG A 90 -12.19 -19.74 -8.22
CA ARG A 90 -12.84 -18.47 -8.61
C ARG A 90 -12.88 -17.48 -7.45
N VAL A 91 -13.12 -17.93 -6.23
CA VAL A 91 -13.08 -17.04 -5.05
C VAL A 91 -11.67 -16.52 -4.80
N ALA A 92 -10.64 -17.37 -4.92
CA ALA A 92 -9.24 -16.95 -4.78
C ALA A 92 -8.84 -15.91 -5.84
N GLU A 93 -9.21 -16.12 -7.10
CA GLU A 93 -8.97 -15.18 -8.20
C GLU A 93 -9.62 -13.82 -7.92
N ASN A 94 -10.89 -13.82 -7.52
CA ASN A 94 -11.61 -12.61 -7.13
C ASN A 94 -10.93 -11.88 -5.96
N VAL A 95 -10.45 -12.61 -4.95
CA VAL A 95 -9.72 -12.02 -3.82
C VAL A 95 -8.43 -11.33 -4.29
N ILE A 96 -7.65 -12.00 -5.16
CA ILE A 96 -6.42 -11.42 -5.72
C ILE A 96 -6.73 -10.16 -6.54
N GLU A 97 -7.77 -10.18 -7.36
CA GLU A 97 -8.17 -9.03 -8.17
C GLU A 97 -8.53 -7.83 -7.29
N ILE A 98 -9.37 -8.04 -6.27
CA ILE A 98 -9.80 -6.98 -5.34
C ILE A 98 -8.62 -6.44 -4.52
N MET A 99 -7.70 -7.30 -4.09
CA MET A 99 -6.59 -6.87 -3.23
C MET A 99 -5.42 -6.23 -4.02
N LYS A 100 -5.34 -6.43 -5.33
CA LYS A 100 -4.24 -5.94 -6.19
C LYS A 100 -4.02 -4.42 -6.13
N PRO A 101 -5.04 -3.55 -6.15
CA PRO A 101 -4.83 -2.10 -6.00
C PRO A 101 -4.18 -1.76 -4.66
N LEU A 102 -4.59 -2.41 -3.56
CA LEU A 102 -4.02 -2.18 -2.24
C LEU A 102 -2.55 -2.62 -2.19
N LYS A 103 -2.22 -3.76 -2.80
CA LYS A 103 -0.85 -4.29 -2.88
C LYS A 103 0.05 -3.34 -3.66
N THR A 104 -0.44 -2.85 -4.79
CA THR A 104 0.28 -1.90 -5.65
C THR A 104 0.57 -0.61 -4.90
N VAL A 105 -0.45 0.00 -4.29
CA VAL A 105 -0.32 1.23 -3.51
C VAL A 105 0.66 1.06 -2.34
N THR A 106 0.53 -0.04 -1.59
CA THR A 106 1.41 -0.32 -0.44
C THR A 106 2.86 -0.49 -0.90
N THR A 107 3.08 -1.15 -2.03
CA THR A 107 4.43 -1.35 -2.59
C THR A 107 5.05 -0.03 -3.00
N ILE A 108 4.30 0.82 -3.72
CA ILE A 108 4.74 2.18 -4.08
C ILE A 108 5.13 2.97 -2.83
N LEU A 109 4.23 3.05 -1.85
CA LEU A 109 4.48 3.82 -0.62
C LEU A 109 5.64 3.27 0.23
N SER A 110 5.90 1.96 0.17
CA SER A 110 7.00 1.32 0.89
C SER A 110 8.37 1.47 0.23
N THR A 111 8.39 1.76 -1.07
CA THR A 111 9.62 1.87 -1.88
C THR A 111 9.96 3.33 -2.24
N GLU A 112 9.02 4.24 -2.02
CA GLU A 112 9.19 5.66 -2.28
C GLU A 112 10.27 6.28 -1.37
N THR A 113 11.12 7.11 -1.98
CA THR A 113 12.23 7.78 -1.29
C THR A 113 11.95 9.26 -1.02
N ALA A 114 10.94 9.82 -1.68
CA ALA A 114 10.47 11.20 -1.51
C ALA A 114 9.26 11.29 -0.54
N PRO A 115 8.87 12.50 -0.08
CA PRO A 115 7.73 12.68 0.82
C PRO A 115 6.44 12.11 0.20
N SER A 116 5.88 11.10 0.86
CA SER A 116 4.69 10.37 0.37
C SER A 116 3.36 10.96 0.83
N VAL A 117 3.38 11.99 1.67
CA VAL A 117 2.19 12.57 2.30
C VAL A 117 1.19 13.12 1.28
N SER A 118 1.69 13.78 0.22
CA SER A 118 0.85 14.30 -0.87
C SER A 118 0.14 13.21 -1.67
N MET A 119 0.58 11.95 -1.58
CA MET A 119 -0.03 10.82 -2.28
C MET A 119 -1.15 10.16 -1.48
N ILE A 120 -1.27 10.43 -0.17
CA ILE A 120 -2.22 9.74 0.71
C ILE A 120 -3.67 9.91 0.22
N LEU A 121 -4.12 11.14 -0.05
CA LEU A 121 -5.49 11.39 -0.49
C LEU A 121 -5.77 10.89 -1.91
N PRO A 122 -4.91 11.15 -2.93
CA PRO A 122 -5.09 10.58 -4.26
C PRO A 122 -5.21 9.05 -4.24
N LEU A 123 -4.32 8.36 -3.51
CA LEU A 123 -4.32 6.90 -3.45
C LEU A 123 -5.51 6.36 -2.66
N LYS A 124 -5.89 7.00 -1.53
CA LYS A 124 -7.11 6.66 -0.79
C LYS A 124 -8.33 6.74 -1.70
N THR A 125 -8.49 7.84 -2.43
CA THR A 125 -9.62 8.04 -3.35
C THR A 125 -9.64 7.03 -4.48
N MET A 126 -8.47 6.74 -5.08
CA MET A 126 -8.35 5.73 -6.12
C MET A 126 -8.78 4.34 -5.61
N ILE A 127 -8.32 3.94 -4.43
CA ILE A 127 -8.73 2.66 -3.83
C ILE A 127 -10.24 2.66 -3.56
N LEU A 128 -10.79 3.70 -2.95
CA LEU A 128 -12.23 3.77 -2.65
C LEU A 128 -13.09 3.66 -3.92
N LYS A 129 -12.67 4.29 -5.02
CA LYS A 129 -13.33 4.17 -6.32
C LYS A 129 -13.27 2.74 -6.87
N SER A 130 -12.13 2.06 -6.75
CA SER A 130 -12.01 0.64 -7.17
C SER A 130 -12.88 -0.33 -6.33
N MET A 131 -13.30 0.10 -5.14
CA MET A 131 -14.17 -0.65 -4.23
C MET A 131 -15.66 -0.28 -4.34
N GLU A 132 -16.04 0.51 -5.36
CA GLU A 132 -17.44 0.77 -5.64
C GLU A 132 -18.20 -0.54 -5.93
N GLN A 133 -19.44 -0.58 -5.48
CA GLN A 133 -20.29 -1.75 -5.63
C GLN A 133 -20.84 -1.80 -7.06
N ASN A 134 -20.85 -2.99 -7.64
CA ASN A 134 -21.48 -3.28 -8.92
C ASN A 134 -22.38 -4.51 -8.72
N ASP A 135 -23.60 -4.45 -9.24
CA ASP A 135 -24.62 -5.49 -9.09
C ASP A 135 -24.23 -6.80 -9.78
N GLU A 136 -23.34 -6.75 -10.77
CA GLU A 136 -22.80 -7.93 -11.46
C GLU A 136 -21.83 -8.76 -10.59
N HIS A 137 -21.36 -8.21 -9.48
CA HIS A 137 -20.40 -8.89 -8.62
C HIS A 137 -21.06 -9.99 -7.77
N THR A 138 -20.30 -11.07 -7.51
CA THR A 138 -20.76 -12.12 -6.59
C THR A 138 -20.95 -11.58 -5.16
N PRO A 139 -21.79 -12.21 -4.33
CA PRO A 139 -21.98 -11.78 -2.94
C PRO A 139 -20.66 -11.68 -2.15
N THR A 140 -19.74 -12.63 -2.35
CA THR A 140 -18.40 -12.65 -1.74
C THR A 140 -17.57 -11.43 -2.12
N VAL A 141 -17.57 -11.06 -3.41
CA VAL A 141 -16.87 -9.86 -3.92
C VAL A 141 -17.45 -8.60 -3.30
N ARG A 142 -18.79 -8.47 -3.25
CA ARG A 142 -19.46 -7.31 -2.68
C ARG A 142 -19.16 -7.13 -1.19
N GLU A 143 -19.26 -8.21 -0.41
CA GLU A 143 -18.95 -8.21 1.04
C GLU A 143 -17.49 -7.82 1.29
N LEU A 144 -16.53 -8.36 0.50
CA LEU A 144 -15.11 -8.01 0.63
C LEU A 144 -14.83 -6.56 0.26
N LYS A 145 -15.33 -6.09 -0.88
CA LYS A 145 -15.21 -4.67 -1.29
C LYS A 145 -15.83 -3.74 -0.26
N HIS A 146 -16.99 -4.09 0.28
CA HIS A 146 -17.67 -3.31 1.31
C HIS A 146 -16.82 -3.20 2.58
N ALA A 147 -16.29 -4.32 3.08
CA ALA A 147 -15.46 -4.35 4.28
C ALA A 147 -14.16 -3.53 4.13
N ILE A 148 -13.50 -3.61 2.96
CA ILE A 148 -12.32 -2.79 2.65
C ILE A 148 -12.68 -1.31 2.62
N ARG A 149 -13.77 -0.96 1.91
CA ARG A 149 -14.24 0.43 1.78
C ARG A 149 -14.59 1.02 3.14
N GLU A 150 -15.36 0.31 3.96
CA GLU A 150 -15.75 0.75 5.30
C GLU A 150 -14.53 0.98 6.20
N ASN A 151 -13.53 0.09 6.14
CA ASN A 151 -12.29 0.25 6.91
C ASN A 151 -11.51 1.48 6.46
N LEU A 152 -11.34 1.67 5.15
CA LEU A 152 -10.52 2.73 4.58
C LEU A 152 -11.18 4.11 4.69
N GLN A 153 -12.51 4.20 4.60
CA GLN A 153 -13.25 5.46 4.75
C GLN A 153 -12.98 6.13 6.10
N LYS A 154 -12.95 5.33 7.18
CA LYS A 154 -12.69 5.79 8.55
C LYS A 154 -11.25 6.25 8.78
N ARG A 155 -10.31 5.91 7.89
CA ARG A 155 -8.91 6.33 8.01
C ARG A 155 -8.76 7.79 7.61
N TYR A 156 -7.94 8.53 8.34
CA TYR A 156 -7.69 9.95 8.10
C TYR A 156 -8.94 10.81 8.21
N SER A 157 -9.97 10.45 8.97
CA SER A 157 -11.24 11.21 9.03
C SER A 157 -11.18 12.47 9.92
N ASP A 158 -10.09 12.67 10.68
CA ASP A 158 -9.91 13.85 11.51
C ASP A 158 -9.85 15.12 10.65
N ALA A 159 -10.57 16.16 11.06
CA ALA A 159 -10.74 17.38 10.27
C ALA A 159 -9.42 18.15 10.09
N GLY A 160 -8.60 18.27 11.15
CA GLY A 160 -7.31 18.94 11.07
C GLY A 160 -6.31 18.17 10.20
N LEU A 161 -6.30 16.84 10.34
CA LEU A 161 -5.49 15.97 9.48
C LEU A 161 -5.94 16.02 8.02
N GLN A 162 -7.24 16.05 7.74
CA GLN A 162 -7.76 16.21 6.39
C GLN A 162 -7.28 17.54 5.78
N ASP A 163 -7.44 18.66 6.49
CA ASP A 163 -6.97 19.96 6.00
C ASP A 163 -5.46 19.95 5.67
N PHE A 164 -4.64 19.41 6.58
CA PHE A 164 -3.20 19.23 6.36
C PHE A 164 -2.90 18.38 5.12
N LEU A 165 -3.54 17.21 4.98
CA LEU A 165 -3.32 16.32 3.84
C LEU A 165 -3.75 16.95 2.52
N HIS A 166 -4.83 17.73 2.50
CA HIS A 166 -5.28 18.46 1.32
C HIS A 166 -4.27 19.54 0.91
N LYS A 167 -3.74 20.30 1.87
CA LYS A 167 -2.67 21.28 1.64
C LYS A 167 -1.42 20.62 1.08
N CYS A 168 -0.96 19.51 1.67
CA CYS A 168 0.16 18.74 1.14
C CYS A 168 -0.08 18.22 -0.28
N THR A 169 -1.31 17.76 -0.57
CA THR A 169 -1.67 17.27 -1.90
C THR A 169 -1.73 18.41 -2.93
N ALA A 170 -2.26 19.58 -2.55
CA ALA A 170 -2.33 20.77 -3.40
C ALA A 170 -0.94 21.30 -3.81
N LEU A 171 0.01 21.25 -2.87
CA LEU A 171 1.40 21.69 -3.08
C LEU A 171 2.20 20.74 -3.97
N ASP A 172 1.73 19.51 -4.22
CA ASP A 172 2.38 18.58 -5.14
C ASP A 172 1.91 18.85 -6.58
N PRO A 173 2.82 19.26 -7.49
CA PRO A 173 2.45 19.59 -8.87
C PRO A 173 1.73 18.46 -9.61
N ARG A 174 1.96 17.20 -9.21
CA ARG A 174 1.32 16.01 -9.80
C ARG A 174 -0.18 15.93 -9.47
N PHE A 175 -0.62 16.55 -8.38
CA PHE A 175 -1.99 16.42 -7.84
C PHE A 175 -2.74 17.74 -7.69
N LYS A 176 -2.19 18.85 -8.21
CA LYS A 176 -2.76 20.21 -8.12
C LYS A 176 -4.24 20.33 -8.48
N THR A 177 -4.75 19.46 -9.35
CA THR A 177 -6.13 19.52 -9.85
C THR A 177 -7.17 19.04 -8.84
N LEU A 178 -6.77 18.31 -7.79
CA LEU A 178 -7.61 17.82 -6.70
C LEU A 178 -9.04 17.41 -7.15
N PRO A 179 -9.18 16.51 -8.14
CA PRO A 179 -10.46 16.27 -8.82
C PRO A 179 -11.54 15.63 -7.93
N HIS A 180 -11.17 15.23 -6.72
CA HIS A 180 -12.06 14.63 -5.73
C HIS A 180 -12.72 15.64 -4.80
N LEU A 181 -12.36 16.93 -4.93
CA LEU A 181 -12.92 18.01 -4.12
C LEU A 181 -13.98 18.79 -4.89
N ASP A 182 -14.96 19.28 -4.14
CA ASP A 182 -15.87 20.30 -4.65
C ASP A 182 -15.14 21.65 -4.80
N ARG A 183 -15.72 22.53 -5.63
CA ARG A 183 -15.13 23.84 -5.94
C ARG A 183 -14.89 24.68 -4.69
N ALA A 184 -15.77 24.64 -3.70
CA ALA A 184 -15.62 25.47 -2.50
C ALA A 184 -14.44 24.99 -1.64
N SER A 185 -14.30 23.67 -1.45
CA SER A 185 -13.15 23.09 -0.74
C SER A 185 -11.84 23.37 -1.46
N HIS A 186 -11.83 23.24 -2.79
CA HIS A 186 -10.67 23.57 -3.60
C HIS A 186 -10.23 25.03 -3.39
N LEU A 187 -11.14 26.00 -3.48
CA LEU A 187 -10.81 27.42 -3.29
C LEU A 187 -10.26 27.69 -1.90
N ARG A 188 -10.89 27.18 -0.84
CA ARG A 188 -10.44 27.37 0.54
C ARG A 188 -8.99 26.90 0.76
N ILE A 189 -8.63 25.73 0.22
CA ILE A 189 -7.28 25.19 0.37
C ILE A 189 -6.24 26.12 -0.28
N TYR A 190 -6.54 26.63 -1.49
CA TYR A 190 -5.61 27.53 -2.19
C TYR A 190 -5.55 28.92 -1.53
N GLU A 191 -6.67 29.44 -1.03
CA GLU A 191 -6.68 30.69 -0.25
C GLU A 191 -5.81 30.57 1.00
N ASP A 192 -5.98 29.50 1.78
CA ASP A 192 -5.18 29.22 2.97
C ASP A 192 -3.69 29.03 2.67
N LEU A 193 -3.32 28.59 1.46
CA LEU A 193 -1.93 28.42 1.06
C LEU A 193 -1.31 29.73 0.53
N ILE A 194 -2.08 30.51 -0.24
CA ILE A 194 -1.59 31.69 -0.96
C ILE A 194 -1.60 32.92 -0.06
N ILE A 195 -2.67 33.15 0.71
CA ILE A 195 -2.84 34.39 1.49
C ILE A 195 -1.71 34.58 2.50
N PRO A 196 -1.34 33.58 3.34
CA PRO A 196 -0.25 33.75 4.29
C PRO A 196 1.11 34.00 3.62
N GLU A 197 1.37 33.38 2.46
CA GLU A 197 2.60 33.56 1.70
C GLU A 197 2.69 34.95 1.03
N VAL A 198 1.56 35.48 0.56
CA VAL A 198 1.51 36.83 -0.02
C VAL A 198 1.70 37.88 1.07
N LEU A 199 1.08 37.71 2.24
CA LEU A 199 1.22 38.62 3.37
C LEU A 199 2.67 38.61 3.93
N SER A 200 3.27 37.44 4.09
CA SER A 200 4.65 37.32 4.57
C SER A 200 5.67 37.95 3.59
N ARG A 201 5.41 37.89 2.29
CA ARG A 201 6.24 38.57 1.28
C ARG A 201 6.06 40.08 1.30
N ALA A 202 4.84 40.58 1.50
CA ALA A 202 4.58 42.01 1.61
C ALA A 202 5.31 42.64 2.83
N GLU A 203 5.28 41.95 3.98
CA GLU A 203 5.99 42.40 5.19
C GLU A 203 7.51 42.41 5.01
N ASN A 204 8.07 41.41 4.31
CA ASN A 204 9.51 41.36 4.02
C ASN A 204 9.96 42.44 3.03
N VAL A 205 9.11 42.83 2.06
CA VAL A 205 9.41 43.92 1.11
C VAL A 205 9.45 45.27 1.84
N GLU A 206 8.54 45.52 2.79
CA GLU A 206 8.55 46.75 3.60
C GLU A 206 9.77 46.85 4.53
N THR A 207 10.37 45.72 4.94
CA THR A 207 11.60 45.75 5.77
C THR A 207 12.89 45.95 4.98
N THR A 208 12.87 45.78 3.64
CA THR A 208 14.10 45.91 2.82
C THR A 208 14.34 47.34 2.29
N GLU A 209 13.36 48.24 2.39
CA GLU A 209 13.48 49.64 1.94
C GLU A 209 14.08 50.60 2.98
N ALA A 210 14.41 50.13 4.19
CA ALA A 210 15.02 50.94 5.24
C ALA A 210 16.48 50.53 5.54
N THR A 211 17.41 50.79 4.62
CA THR A 211 18.81 51.05 5.02
C THR A 211 19.49 51.99 4.01
N PRO A 212 19.98 53.17 4.42
CA PRO A 212 20.73 54.05 3.54
C PRO A 212 22.14 53.50 3.30
N ALA A 213 22.60 53.63 2.06
CA ALA A 213 23.96 53.33 1.64
C ALA A 213 24.97 54.22 2.37
N THR A 214 26.07 53.64 2.87
CA THR A 214 27.38 54.30 2.93
C THR A 214 28.53 53.28 2.88
N THR A 215 29.29 53.43 1.79
CA THR A 215 30.68 53.09 1.45
C THR A 215 31.64 52.51 2.51
N SER A 216 32.21 51.35 2.13
CA SER A 216 33.59 50.81 2.27
C SER A 216 34.49 51.18 3.47
N GLN A 217 35.03 50.12 4.10
CA GLN A 217 36.48 49.94 4.24
C GLN A 217 36.85 48.44 4.37
N ALA A 218 37.89 48.04 3.64
CA ALA A 218 38.49 46.72 3.65
C ALA A 218 39.46 46.56 4.82
N THR A 219 39.52 45.39 5.47
CA THR A 219 40.75 44.80 6.05
C THR A 219 40.56 43.29 6.27
N SER A 220 41.67 42.57 6.12
CA SER A 220 41.94 41.14 5.92
C SER A 220 41.53 40.12 7.01
N LEU A 221 41.35 38.87 6.55
CA LEU A 221 41.38 37.58 7.27
C LEU A 221 42.76 37.30 7.93
N PRO A 222 42.83 36.43 8.97
CA PRO A 222 43.06 35.00 8.70
C PRO A 222 42.30 33.99 9.61
N ALA A 223 41.85 32.93 8.93
CA ALA A 223 41.95 31.49 9.23
C ALA A 223 41.54 30.85 10.59
N THR A 224 40.87 29.71 10.39
CA THR A 224 40.75 28.48 11.19
C THR A 224 39.86 28.45 12.44
N ALA A 225 38.68 27.83 12.28
CA ALA A 225 38.12 26.92 13.28
C ALA A 225 37.29 25.83 12.59
N GLU A 226 37.74 24.61 12.80
CA GLU A 226 37.16 23.32 12.45
C GLU A 226 35.79 23.14 13.14
N SER A 227 34.74 22.71 12.42
CA SER A 227 33.47 22.32 13.05
C SER A 227 32.92 21.02 12.45
N ALA A 228 32.67 20.09 13.37
CA ALA A 228 32.22 18.70 13.23
C ALA A 228 31.06 18.43 12.25
N PRO A 229 30.91 17.17 11.77
CA PRO A 229 29.80 16.79 10.90
C PRO A 229 28.44 16.82 11.65
N PRO A 230 27.32 17.12 10.95
CA PRO A 230 26.00 17.21 11.57
C PRO A 230 25.52 15.83 12.05
N PRO A 231 24.75 15.77 13.17
CA PRO A 231 24.28 14.51 13.73
C PRO A 231 23.28 13.82 12.81
N GLN A 232 23.46 12.51 12.63
CA GLN A 232 22.53 11.63 11.93
C GLN A 232 21.19 11.65 12.66
N ARG A 233 20.21 12.38 12.09
CA ARG A 233 18.84 12.42 12.59
C ARG A 233 18.17 11.12 12.16
N GLY A 234 18.10 10.15 13.07
CA GLY A 234 17.34 8.91 12.89
C GLY A 234 15.93 9.25 12.42
N GLN A 235 15.49 8.65 11.31
CA GLN A 235 14.26 8.97 10.60
C GLN A 235 13.03 8.39 11.34
N PRO A 236 12.30 9.18 12.14
CA PRO A 236 11.19 8.69 12.97
C PRO A 236 9.89 8.52 12.16
N TRP A 237 9.86 9.03 10.93
CA TRP A 237 8.69 9.01 10.06
C TRP A 237 8.46 7.67 9.36
N LYS A 238 9.48 6.80 9.31
CA LYS A 238 9.33 5.42 8.84
C LYS A 238 8.35 4.66 9.72
N ASP A 239 8.42 4.85 11.03
CA ASP A 239 7.49 4.25 11.98
C ASP A 239 6.08 4.83 11.85
N PHE A 240 5.97 6.12 11.50
CA PHE A 240 4.69 6.81 11.34
C PHE A 240 3.92 6.36 10.08
N LEU A 241 4.61 6.15 8.95
CA LEU A 241 4.00 5.61 7.72
C LEU A 241 3.67 4.12 7.85
N VAL A 242 4.52 3.35 8.54
CA VAL A 242 4.25 1.92 8.83
C VAL A 242 3.08 1.76 9.82
N HIS A 243 2.92 2.67 10.79
CA HIS A 243 1.79 2.65 11.73
C HIS A 243 0.48 3.21 11.16
N SER A 244 0.51 4.26 10.32
CA SER A 244 -0.71 4.85 9.75
C SER A 244 -1.35 3.97 8.67
N LEU A 245 -0.53 3.24 7.91
CA LEU A 245 -0.94 2.21 6.96
C LEU A 245 -1.07 0.82 7.57
N ASN A 246 -1.05 0.70 8.91
CA ASN A 246 -1.21 -0.58 9.59
C ASN A 246 -2.65 -1.10 9.37
N LEU A 247 -2.80 -1.79 8.24
CA LEU A 247 -3.89 -2.65 7.80
C LEU A 247 -4.04 -3.89 8.71
N ALA A 248 -3.51 -3.84 9.94
CA ALA A 248 -3.62 -4.87 10.96
C ALA A 248 -5.06 -5.26 11.32
N ARG A 249 -6.07 -4.53 10.82
CA ARG A 249 -7.50 -4.91 10.92
C ARG A 249 -8.11 -5.51 9.65
N VAL A 250 -7.40 -5.57 8.52
CA VAL A 250 -7.85 -6.42 7.39
C VAL A 250 -7.54 -7.88 7.68
N SER A 251 -6.57 -8.17 8.56
CA SER A 251 -6.33 -9.51 9.10
C SER A 251 -7.47 -10.04 10.00
N SER A 252 -8.41 -9.19 10.43
CA SER A 252 -9.64 -9.64 11.11
C SER A 252 -10.84 -9.78 10.18
N LEU A 253 -10.65 -9.50 8.89
CA LEU A 253 -11.66 -9.62 7.81
C LEU A 253 -11.29 -10.71 6.78
N ILE A 254 -10.22 -11.46 7.05
CA ILE A 254 -9.73 -12.62 6.31
C ILE A 254 -9.32 -13.68 7.34
#